data_AF-A0A8E1W6W0-F1
#
_entry.id   AF-A0A8E1W6W0-F1
#
_cell.length_a   1.000
_cell.length_b   1.000
_cell.length_c   1.000
_cell.angle_alpha   90.00
_cell.angle_beta   90.00
_cell.angle_gamma   90.00
#
_symmetry.space_group_name_H-M   'P 1'
#
loop_
_entity.id
_entity.type
_entity.pdbx_description
1 polymer ?
#
loop_
_entity_poly.entity_id
_entity_poly.type
_entity_poly.pdbx_seq_one_letter_code
_entity_poly.pdbx_strand_id
1 'polypeptide(L)'
;MNPEILKLARVLDVDPARLNYLADVDQGEVRLLREQMTTTLFDANLVVLERMALASKLLPAGVTAKIAEKVFGPLLCARIAGLVDVSRGVDVAKRLSPKFLASVAAELDPRRATSIITRIPVTTVVAVAEELTRREDWITLGRFVGHLPDDTVRRCVGLLDDAGLLRTAYVLDDPTRIYHMLSLLGEDRLPSLVRAAAADESLWAPALDVLAHLNETRPATVRPLLGELPEELRARAEAALD
;
A
#
# COMPACT_ATOMS: atom_id res chain seq x y z
N MET A 1 -11.90 0.33 -12.48
CA MET A 1 -12.50 -0.54 -11.43
C MET A 1 -12.18 0.10 -10.10
N ASN A 2 -13.16 0.59 -9.34
CA ASN A 2 -12.94 1.34 -8.09
C ASN A 2 -11.80 0.73 -7.21
N PRO A 3 -10.71 1.48 -6.90
CA PRO A 3 -9.56 0.95 -6.18
C PRO A 3 -9.90 0.52 -4.74
N GLU A 4 -10.95 1.07 -4.14
CA GLU A 4 -11.43 0.65 -2.83
C GLU A 4 -12.07 -0.74 -2.85
N ILE A 5 -12.66 -1.17 -3.98
CA ILE A 5 -13.15 -2.55 -4.14
C ILE A 5 -11.98 -3.54 -4.12
N LEU A 6 -10.88 -3.22 -4.81
CA LEU A 6 -9.66 -4.04 -4.79
C LEU A 6 -9.11 -4.19 -3.37
N LYS A 7 -9.03 -3.07 -2.63
CA LYS A 7 -8.57 -3.05 -1.24
C LYS A 7 -9.51 -3.82 -0.31
N LEU A 8 -10.82 -3.69 -0.50
CA LEU A 8 -11.82 -4.42 0.29
C LEU A 8 -11.79 -5.93 0.02
N ALA A 9 -11.69 -6.32 -1.25
CA ALA A 9 -11.57 -7.71 -1.66
C ALA A 9 -10.37 -8.39 -0.99
N ARG A 10 -9.24 -7.67 -0.88
CA ARG A 10 -8.05 -8.13 -0.14
C ARG A 10 -8.33 -8.35 1.35
N VAL A 11 -9.04 -7.42 2.00
CA VAL A 11 -9.39 -7.55 3.44
C VAL A 11 -10.29 -8.76 3.69
N LEU A 12 -11.19 -9.06 2.76
CA LEU A 12 -12.15 -10.16 2.87
C LEU A 12 -11.63 -11.50 2.31
N ASP A 13 -10.44 -11.50 1.72
CA ASP A 13 -9.86 -12.65 1.01
C ASP A 13 -10.83 -13.24 -0.05
N VAL A 14 -11.35 -12.36 -0.92
CA VAL A 14 -12.26 -12.72 -2.00
C VAL A 14 -11.80 -12.16 -3.34
N ASP A 15 -12.26 -12.77 -4.44
CA ASP A 15 -12.10 -12.20 -5.77
C ASP A 15 -12.82 -10.83 -5.87
N PRO A 16 -12.15 -9.75 -6.35
CA PRO A 16 -12.77 -8.45 -6.54
C PRO A 16 -14.07 -8.47 -7.36
N ALA A 17 -14.20 -9.38 -8.33
CA ALA A 17 -15.40 -9.51 -9.15
C ALA A 17 -16.65 -9.87 -8.32
N ARG A 18 -16.47 -10.53 -7.17
CA ARG A 18 -17.58 -10.82 -6.24
C ARG A 18 -18.15 -9.56 -5.62
N LEU A 19 -17.37 -8.48 -5.58
CA LEU A 19 -17.74 -7.18 -5.01
C LEU A 19 -18.13 -6.16 -6.09
N ASN A 20 -18.29 -6.57 -7.35
CA ASN A 20 -18.70 -5.69 -8.45
C ASN A 20 -20.07 -5.02 -8.23
N TYR A 21 -20.91 -5.58 -7.36
CA TYR A 21 -22.17 -4.94 -6.95
C TYR A 21 -21.96 -3.61 -6.19
N LEU A 22 -20.72 -3.30 -5.77
CA LEU A 22 -20.32 -2.03 -5.17
C LEU A 22 -19.77 -1.02 -6.19
N ALA A 23 -19.73 -1.34 -7.50
CA ALA A 23 -19.08 -0.51 -8.51
C ALA A 23 -19.66 0.92 -8.59
N ASP A 24 -20.96 1.06 -8.33
CA ASP A 24 -21.69 2.34 -8.39
C ASP A 24 -21.74 3.06 -7.02
N VAL A 25 -21.11 2.50 -5.98
CA VAL A 25 -21.03 3.11 -4.65
C VAL A 25 -19.85 4.09 -4.62
N ASP A 26 -20.05 5.23 -3.95
CA ASP A 26 -19.01 6.23 -3.77
C ASP A 26 -17.73 5.62 -3.17
N GLN A 27 -16.56 6.03 -3.69
CA GLN A 27 -15.29 5.46 -3.24
C GLN A 27 -15.04 5.71 -1.75
N GLY A 28 -15.43 6.88 -1.23
CA GLY A 28 -15.31 7.23 0.18
C GLY A 28 -16.18 6.34 1.08
N GLU A 29 -17.38 5.97 0.64
CA GLU A 29 -18.24 5.03 1.36
C GLU A 29 -17.68 3.60 1.37
N VAL A 30 -17.16 3.11 0.23
CA VAL A 30 -16.50 1.79 0.16
C VAL A 30 -15.26 1.76 1.06
N ARG A 31 -14.50 2.86 1.09
CA ARG A 31 -13.36 3.03 2.01
C ARG A 31 -13.80 2.93 3.47
N LEU A 32 -14.85 3.67 3.86
CA LEU A 32 -15.36 3.64 5.23
C LEU A 32 -15.77 2.22 5.64
N LEU A 33 -16.49 1.51 4.76
CA LEU A 33 -16.85 0.11 4.97
C LEU A 33 -15.61 -0.76 5.17
N ARG A 34 -14.61 -0.64 4.30
CA ARG A 34 -13.35 -1.38 4.41
C ARG A 34 -12.65 -1.13 5.74
N GLU A 35 -12.59 0.11 6.20
CA GLU A 35 -11.96 0.45 7.48
C GLU A 35 -12.72 -0.15 8.68
N GLN A 36 -14.06 -0.16 8.64
CA GLN A 36 -14.91 -0.78 9.67
C GLN A 36 -14.75 -2.31 9.69
N MET A 37 -14.74 -2.95 8.51
CA MET A 37 -14.52 -4.40 8.40
C MET A 37 -13.13 -4.79 8.87
N THR A 38 -12.11 -4.01 8.49
CA THR A 38 -10.74 -4.21 8.97
C THR A 38 -10.70 -4.17 10.50
N THR A 39 -11.27 -3.13 11.12
CA THR A 39 -11.33 -3.00 12.58
C THR A 39 -12.01 -4.21 13.22
N THR A 40 -13.18 -4.60 12.73
CA THR A 40 -13.95 -5.75 13.25
C THR A 40 -13.17 -7.05 13.16
N LEU A 41 -12.52 -7.32 12.02
CA LEU A 41 -11.70 -8.52 11.82
C LEU A 41 -10.43 -8.52 12.68
N PHE A 42 -9.84 -7.34 12.94
CA PHE A 42 -8.65 -7.22 13.79
C PHE A 42 -8.96 -7.29 15.29
N ASP A 43 -10.14 -6.84 15.71
CA ASP A 43 -10.56 -6.89 17.12
C ASP A 43 -11.13 -8.26 17.50
N ALA A 44 -11.48 -9.08 16.51
CA ALA A 44 -11.80 -10.48 16.73
C ALA A 44 -10.62 -11.21 17.42
N ASN A 45 -10.87 -11.72 18.62
CA ASN A 45 -9.89 -12.42 19.47
C ASN A 45 -8.80 -11.55 20.11
N LEU A 46 -9.00 -10.23 20.24
CA LEU A 46 -8.02 -9.30 20.82
C LEU A 46 -7.41 -9.80 22.14
N VAL A 47 -8.24 -10.31 23.07
CA VAL A 47 -7.79 -10.84 24.37
C VAL A 47 -6.77 -11.98 24.23
N VAL A 48 -6.96 -12.88 23.26
CA VAL A 48 -6.01 -13.99 23.03
C VAL A 48 -4.72 -13.45 22.43
N LEU A 49 -4.83 -12.52 21.47
CA LEU A 49 -3.68 -11.91 20.81
C LEU A 49 -2.81 -11.09 21.79
N GLU A 50 -3.43 -10.35 22.71
CA GLU A 50 -2.73 -9.63 23.78
C GLU A 50 -1.97 -10.58 24.71
N ARG A 51 -2.60 -11.71 25.10
CA ARG A 51 -1.92 -12.74 25.90
C ARG A 51 -0.72 -13.31 25.17
N MET A 52 -0.83 -13.54 23.86
CA MET A 52 0.30 -14.00 23.03
C MET A 52 1.42 -12.95 22.94
N ALA A 53 1.06 -11.68 22.74
CA ALA A 53 2.01 -10.57 22.72
C ALA A 53 2.77 -10.46 24.05
N LEU A 54 2.07 -10.55 25.18
CA LEU A 54 2.66 -10.57 26.52
C LEU A 54 3.55 -11.79 26.73
N ALA A 55 3.08 -12.99 26.39
CA ALA A 55 3.87 -14.22 26.52
C ALA A 55 5.14 -14.18 25.67
N SER A 56 5.12 -13.48 24.54
CA SER A 56 6.31 -13.32 23.70
C SER A 56 7.48 -12.74 24.49
N LYS A 57 7.23 -11.85 25.48
CA LYS A 57 8.28 -11.21 26.32
C LYS A 57 9.23 -12.21 26.98
N LEU A 58 8.76 -13.43 27.25
CA LEU A 58 9.51 -14.47 27.94
C LEU A 58 10.54 -15.17 27.05
N LEU A 59 10.47 -14.99 25.73
CA LEU A 59 11.34 -15.65 24.76
C LEU A 59 12.41 -14.69 24.21
N PRO A 60 13.59 -15.17 23.81
CA PRO A 60 14.53 -14.38 23.02
C PRO A 60 13.97 -14.00 21.64
N ALA A 61 14.38 -12.86 21.10
CA ALA A 61 13.90 -12.37 19.80
C ALA A 61 14.15 -13.35 18.65
N GLY A 62 15.30 -14.03 18.62
CA GLY A 62 15.62 -15.02 17.59
C GLY A 62 14.75 -16.28 17.66
N VAL A 63 14.38 -16.73 18.86
CA VAL A 63 13.44 -17.85 19.03
C VAL A 63 12.05 -17.43 18.58
N THR A 64 11.62 -16.22 18.97
CA THR A 64 10.32 -15.65 18.58
C THR A 64 10.22 -15.52 17.06
N ALA A 65 11.27 -15.04 16.38
CA ALA A 65 11.30 -14.94 14.92
C ALA A 65 11.16 -16.30 14.24
N LYS A 66 11.83 -17.35 14.75
CA LYS A 66 11.68 -18.71 14.21
C LYS A 66 10.27 -19.26 14.39
N ILE A 67 9.67 -19.05 15.56
CA ILE A 67 8.27 -19.47 15.82
C ILE A 67 7.30 -18.69 14.92
N ALA A 68 7.52 -17.39 14.76
CA ALA A 68 6.72 -16.55 13.87
C ALA A 68 6.69 -17.10 12.44
N GLU A 69 7.87 -17.36 11.85
CA GLU A 69 7.95 -17.87 10.47
C GLU A 69 7.45 -19.30 10.29
N LYS A 70 7.71 -20.18 11.26
CA LYS A 70 7.51 -21.62 11.11
C LYS A 70 6.19 -22.14 11.68
N VAL A 71 5.57 -21.39 12.60
CA VAL A 71 4.40 -21.87 13.36
C VAL A 71 3.22 -20.91 13.22
N PHE A 72 3.40 -19.62 13.53
CA PHE A 72 2.27 -18.68 13.58
C PHE A 72 1.78 -18.26 12.20
N GLY A 73 2.69 -18.14 11.23
CA GLY A 73 2.35 -17.69 9.88
C GLY A 73 2.06 -16.19 9.80
N PRO A 74 1.85 -15.66 8.58
CA PRO A 74 1.79 -14.22 8.34
C PRO A 74 0.62 -13.51 9.01
N LEU A 75 -0.59 -14.07 8.90
CA LEU A 75 -1.82 -13.49 9.44
C LEU A 75 -1.72 -13.26 10.95
N LEU A 76 -1.38 -14.30 11.71
CA LEU A 76 -1.28 -14.19 13.17
C LEU A 76 -0.18 -13.21 13.59
N CYS A 77 0.97 -13.22 12.90
CA CYS A 77 2.04 -12.24 13.14
C CYS A 77 1.56 -10.81 12.89
N ALA A 78 0.80 -10.57 11.82
CA ALA A 78 0.24 -9.27 11.51
C ALA A 78 -0.76 -8.78 12.57
N ARG A 79 -1.63 -9.66 13.06
CA ARG A 79 -2.59 -9.32 14.14
C ARG A 79 -1.88 -9.01 15.47
N ILE A 80 -0.78 -9.68 15.77
CA ILE A 80 0.00 -9.49 17.00
C ILE A 80 0.95 -8.27 16.90
N ALA A 81 1.37 -7.88 15.70
CA ALA A 81 2.38 -6.84 15.50
C ALA A 81 2.03 -5.51 16.20
N GLY A 82 0.76 -5.08 16.17
CA GLY A 82 0.33 -3.85 16.85
C GLY A 82 0.25 -3.93 18.37
N LEU A 83 0.39 -5.13 18.96
CA LEU A 83 0.21 -5.38 20.39
C LEU A 83 1.54 -5.63 21.12
N VAL A 84 2.62 -5.91 20.39
CA VAL A 84 3.95 -6.13 20.97
C VAL A 84 4.66 -4.82 21.26
N ASP A 85 5.50 -4.78 22.30
CA ASP A 85 6.29 -3.59 22.60
C ASP A 85 7.21 -3.25 21.43
N VAL A 86 7.33 -1.97 21.14
CA VAL A 86 7.97 -1.49 19.92
C VAL A 86 9.40 -2.01 19.73
N SER A 87 10.23 -1.94 20.79
CA SER A 87 11.62 -2.43 20.72
C SER A 87 11.67 -3.90 20.35
N ARG A 88 10.75 -4.70 20.90
CA ARG A 88 10.69 -6.14 20.68
C ARG A 88 10.18 -6.46 19.27
N GLY A 89 9.14 -5.77 18.82
CA GLY A 89 8.63 -5.89 17.46
C GLY A 89 9.71 -5.60 16.42
N VAL A 90 10.48 -4.54 16.62
CA VAL A 90 11.62 -4.19 15.76
C VAL A 90 12.71 -5.27 15.78
N ASP A 91 13.06 -5.80 16.96
CA ASP A 91 14.07 -6.84 17.09
C ASP A 91 13.66 -8.17 16.45
N VAL A 92 12.39 -8.54 16.54
CA VAL A 92 11.86 -9.71 15.84
C VAL A 92 11.87 -9.45 14.34
N ALA A 93 11.35 -8.31 13.88
CA ALA A 93 11.27 -7.96 12.45
C ALA A 93 12.64 -8.02 11.75
N LYS A 94 13.71 -7.51 12.38
CA LYS A 94 15.09 -7.57 11.85
C LYS A 94 15.60 -8.99 11.57
N ARG A 95 14.99 -10.01 12.17
CA ARG A 95 15.41 -11.41 12.09
C ARG A 95 14.50 -12.25 11.19
N LEU A 96 13.38 -11.68 10.75
CA LEU A 96 12.47 -12.31 9.79
C LEU A 96 13.00 -12.10 8.37
N SER A 97 12.75 -13.07 7.51
CA SER A 97 13.08 -13.00 6.09
C SER A 97 12.21 -11.95 5.38
N PRO A 98 12.73 -11.24 4.36
CA PRO A 98 11.93 -10.32 3.55
C PRO A 98 10.70 -10.99 2.93
N LYS A 99 10.85 -12.26 2.50
CA LYS A 99 9.74 -13.07 1.98
C LYS A 99 8.59 -13.21 2.98
N PHE A 100 8.91 -13.53 4.23
CA PHE A 100 7.89 -13.67 5.26
C PHE A 100 7.31 -12.31 5.67
N LEU A 101 8.16 -11.29 5.84
CA LEU A 101 7.72 -9.94 6.16
C LEU A 101 6.80 -9.33 5.09
N ALA A 102 7.05 -9.60 3.81
CA ALA A 102 6.14 -9.19 2.72
C ALA A 102 4.75 -9.83 2.88
N SER A 103 4.70 -11.12 3.25
CA SER A 103 3.42 -11.77 3.55
C SER A 103 2.77 -11.21 4.83
N VAL A 104 3.54 -10.88 5.86
CA VAL A 104 3.02 -10.22 7.07
C VAL A 104 2.46 -8.83 6.72
N ALA A 105 3.17 -8.07 5.88
CA ALA A 105 2.75 -6.74 5.45
C ALA A 105 1.42 -6.76 4.70
N ALA A 106 1.17 -7.78 3.87
CA ALA A 106 -0.11 -7.93 3.16
C ALA A 106 -1.30 -8.10 4.13
N GLU A 107 -1.07 -8.77 5.25
CA GLU A 107 -2.08 -9.04 6.30
C GLU A 107 -2.19 -7.91 7.33
N LEU A 108 -1.19 -7.04 7.44
CA LEU A 108 -1.07 -6.03 8.48
C LEU A 108 -1.97 -4.83 8.22
N ASP A 109 -2.54 -4.24 9.28
CA ASP A 109 -3.07 -2.88 9.26
C ASP A 109 -1.95 -1.92 9.69
N PRO A 110 -1.37 -1.11 8.77
CA PRO A 110 -0.25 -0.22 9.09
C PRO A 110 -0.58 0.81 10.18
N ARG A 111 -1.86 1.19 10.33
CA ARG A 111 -2.32 2.15 11.34
C ARG A 111 -2.08 1.61 12.76
N ARG A 112 -2.19 0.30 12.95
CA ARG A 112 -2.00 -0.38 14.25
C ARG A 112 -0.53 -0.62 14.60
N ALA A 113 0.38 -0.57 13.63
CA ALA A 113 1.79 -0.91 13.82
C ALA A 113 2.76 0.21 13.41
N THR A 114 2.28 1.44 13.22
CA THR A 114 3.08 2.58 12.74
C THR A 114 4.34 2.82 13.61
N SER A 115 4.23 2.66 14.92
CA SER A 115 5.34 2.84 15.87
C SER A 115 6.48 1.83 15.67
N ILE A 116 6.18 0.63 15.21
CA ILE A 116 7.16 -0.41 14.85
C ILE A 116 7.69 -0.14 13.45
N ILE A 117 6.79 0.03 12.47
CA ILE A 117 7.12 0.20 11.04
C ILE A 117 8.15 1.32 10.85
N THR A 118 7.95 2.47 11.50
CA THR A 118 8.84 3.64 11.41
C THR A 118 10.23 3.43 12.02
N ARG A 119 10.43 2.38 12.82
CA ARG A 119 11.70 2.06 13.51
C ARG A 119 12.38 0.82 12.95
N ILE A 120 11.76 0.12 12.01
CA ILE A 120 12.41 -0.96 11.27
C ILE A 120 13.56 -0.34 10.45
N PRO A 121 14.74 -0.96 10.40
CA PRO A 121 15.84 -0.46 9.57
C PRO A 121 15.42 -0.31 8.11
N VAL A 122 15.83 0.80 7.49
CA VAL A 122 15.50 1.11 6.09
C VAL A 122 15.89 -0.03 5.15
N THR A 123 17.02 -0.70 5.40
CA THR A 123 17.47 -1.86 4.59
C THR A 123 16.48 -3.03 4.64
N THR A 124 15.85 -3.29 5.78
CA THR A 124 14.80 -4.30 5.91
C THR A 124 13.54 -3.88 5.17
N VAL A 125 13.13 -2.60 5.27
CA VAL A 125 11.96 -2.08 4.55
C VAL A 125 12.15 -2.15 3.04
N VAL A 126 13.32 -1.76 2.54
CA VAL A 126 13.68 -1.85 1.11
C VAL A 126 13.64 -3.29 0.62
N ALA A 127 14.23 -4.25 1.35
CA ALA A 127 14.17 -5.66 0.97
C ALA A 127 12.74 -6.22 0.94
N VAL A 128 11.86 -5.75 1.82
CA VAL A 128 10.43 -6.09 1.80
C VAL A 128 9.74 -5.47 0.58
N ALA A 129 10.04 -4.21 0.28
CA ALA A 129 9.50 -3.53 -0.89
C ALA A 129 9.93 -4.22 -2.20
N GLU A 130 11.20 -4.62 -2.33
CA GLU A 130 11.69 -5.41 -3.48
C GLU A 130 10.88 -6.70 -3.66
N GLU A 131 10.62 -7.42 -2.58
CA GLU A 131 9.83 -8.65 -2.62
C GLU A 131 8.36 -8.40 -2.96
N LEU A 132 7.76 -7.30 -2.47
CA LEU A 132 6.39 -6.91 -2.83
C LEU A 132 6.30 -6.51 -4.31
N THR A 133 7.28 -5.76 -4.82
CA THR A 133 7.39 -5.42 -6.24
C THR A 133 7.50 -6.67 -7.10
N ARG A 134 8.33 -7.63 -6.70
CA ARG A 134 8.47 -8.93 -7.39
C ARG A 134 7.16 -9.74 -7.42
N ARG A 135 6.28 -9.55 -6.43
CA ARG A 135 4.95 -10.17 -6.35
C ARG A 135 3.86 -9.34 -7.01
N GLU A 136 4.20 -8.15 -7.52
CA GLU A 136 3.24 -7.17 -8.01
C GLU A 136 2.17 -6.79 -6.97
N ASP A 137 2.53 -6.80 -5.68
CA ASP A 137 1.60 -6.49 -4.59
C ASP A 137 1.52 -4.98 -4.35
N TRP A 138 0.99 -4.27 -5.35
CA TRP A 138 0.85 -2.82 -5.37
C TRP A 138 -0.05 -2.31 -4.25
N ILE A 139 -1.07 -3.09 -3.87
CA ILE A 139 -1.98 -2.77 -2.78
C ILE A 139 -1.20 -2.65 -1.47
N THR A 140 -0.36 -3.64 -1.16
CA THR A 140 0.45 -3.59 0.06
C THR A 140 1.45 -2.45 0.02
N LEU A 141 2.13 -2.21 -1.11
CA LEU A 141 3.05 -1.07 -1.24
C LEU A 141 2.34 0.27 -0.98
N GLY A 142 1.19 0.52 -1.63
CA GLY A 142 0.43 1.76 -1.50
C GLY A 142 -0.08 2.01 -0.08
N ARG A 143 -0.45 0.96 0.66
CA ARG A 143 -0.90 1.05 2.06
C ARG A 143 0.18 1.53 3.02
N PHE A 144 1.46 1.30 2.72
CA PHE A 144 2.56 1.67 3.63
C PHE A 144 3.15 3.05 3.37
N VAL A 145 2.92 3.66 2.20
CA VAL A 145 3.49 4.97 1.82
C VAL A 145 3.18 6.06 2.86
N GLY A 146 1.95 6.10 3.37
CA GLY A 146 1.53 7.08 4.37
C GLY A 146 2.12 6.90 5.77
N HIS A 147 2.78 5.76 6.03
CA HIS A 147 3.28 5.37 7.35
C HIS A 147 4.81 5.35 7.45
N LEU A 148 5.50 5.55 6.34
CA LEU A 148 6.96 5.51 6.26
C LEU A 148 7.54 6.92 6.17
N PRO A 149 8.75 7.16 6.70
CA PRO A 149 9.47 8.41 6.45
C PRO A 149 9.76 8.61 4.96
N ASP A 150 9.75 9.85 4.49
CA ASP A 150 9.95 10.21 3.07
C ASP A 150 11.22 9.61 2.46
N ASP A 151 12.33 9.58 3.20
CA ASP A 151 13.57 8.96 2.72
C ASP A 151 13.45 7.46 2.48
N THR A 152 12.59 6.77 3.25
CA THR A 152 12.29 5.36 3.06
C THR A 152 11.33 5.18 1.89
N VAL A 153 10.28 6.00 1.81
CA VAL A 153 9.34 6.01 0.68
C VAL A 153 10.11 6.20 -0.62
N ARG A 154 10.96 7.22 -0.72
CA ARG A 154 11.78 7.51 -1.90
C ARG A 154 12.60 6.29 -2.36
N ARG A 155 13.26 5.60 -1.42
CA ARG A 155 14.05 4.40 -1.73
C ARG A 155 13.17 3.26 -2.24
N CYS A 156 12.02 3.03 -1.61
CA CYS A 156 11.10 1.95 -2.00
C CYS A 156 10.42 2.23 -3.34
N VAL A 157 9.89 3.43 -3.55
CA VAL A 157 9.22 3.79 -4.82
C VAL A 157 10.22 3.96 -5.96
N GLY A 158 11.48 4.25 -5.67
CA GLY A 158 12.57 4.27 -6.66
C GLY A 158 12.96 2.89 -7.19
N LEU A 159 12.45 1.80 -6.59
CA LEU A 159 12.60 0.44 -7.12
C LEU A 159 11.58 0.14 -8.23
N LEU A 160 10.52 0.94 -8.34
CA LEU A 160 9.41 0.70 -9.24
C LEU A 160 9.71 1.28 -10.62
N ASP A 161 9.34 0.53 -11.65
CA ASP A 161 9.18 1.10 -12.98
C ASP A 161 7.94 1.99 -13.04
N ASP A 162 7.73 2.68 -14.16
CA ASP A 162 6.61 3.61 -14.33
C ASP A 162 5.26 2.89 -14.19
N ALA A 163 5.17 1.65 -14.67
CA ALA A 163 3.97 0.83 -14.57
C ALA A 163 3.64 0.47 -13.11
N GLY A 164 4.62 -0.04 -12.36
CA GLY A 164 4.49 -0.37 -10.94
C GLY A 164 4.22 0.85 -10.07
N LEU A 165 4.85 1.99 -10.38
CA LEU A 165 4.60 3.25 -9.67
C LEU A 165 3.16 3.73 -9.89
N LEU A 166 2.65 3.66 -11.11
CA LEU A 166 1.28 4.03 -11.43
C LEU A 166 0.26 3.11 -10.74
N ARG A 167 0.49 1.80 -10.80
CA ARG A 167 -0.36 0.80 -10.12
C ARG A 167 -0.34 0.99 -8.60
N THR A 168 0.79 1.38 -8.02
CA THR A 168 0.91 1.70 -6.59
C THR A 168 0.18 3.00 -6.24
N ALA A 169 0.33 4.05 -7.05
CA ALA A 169 -0.37 5.31 -6.86
C ALA A 169 -1.90 5.15 -6.93
N TYR A 170 -2.39 4.29 -7.82
CA TYR A 170 -3.80 3.99 -8.00
C TYR A 170 -4.48 3.38 -6.76
N VAL A 171 -3.74 2.56 -6.00
CA VAL A 171 -4.25 1.88 -4.81
C VAL A 171 -3.76 2.51 -3.51
N LEU A 172 -3.20 3.73 -3.58
CA LEU A 172 -2.70 4.45 -2.42
C LEU A 172 -3.82 4.60 -1.38
N ASP A 173 -3.48 4.43 -0.10
CA ASP A 173 -4.48 4.55 0.97
C ASP A 173 -4.86 6.03 1.22
N ASP A 174 -4.01 6.98 0.85
CA ASP A 174 -4.27 8.41 0.98
C ASP A 174 -4.00 9.11 -0.37
N PRO A 175 -5.03 9.30 -1.22
CA PRO A 175 -4.86 9.90 -2.55
C PRO A 175 -4.25 11.31 -2.51
N THR A 176 -4.39 12.04 -1.40
CA THR A 176 -3.79 13.38 -1.27
C THR A 176 -2.26 13.35 -1.26
N ARG A 177 -1.67 12.18 -0.96
CA ARG A 177 -0.22 11.94 -0.96
C ARG A 177 0.36 11.57 -2.32
N ILE A 178 -0.46 11.33 -3.35
CA ILE A 178 0.02 10.89 -4.66
C ILE A 178 1.09 11.85 -5.19
N TYR A 179 0.79 13.15 -5.25
CA TYR A 179 1.76 14.14 -5.73
C TYR A 179 3.03 14.17 -4.89
N HIS A 180 2.90 14.13 -3.56
CA HIS A 180 4.06 14.14 -2.66
C HIS A 180 4.96 12.95 -2.96
N MET A 181 4.39 11.75 -3.03
CA MET A 181 5.11 10.52 -3.38
C MET A 181 5.83 10.64 -4.73
N LEU A 182 5.16 11.17 -5.76
CA LEU A 182 5.75 11.34 -7.08
C LEU A 182 6.88 12.38 -7.07
N SER A 183 6.72 13.48 -6.34
CA SER A 183 7.72 14.55 -6.23
C SER A 183 9.02 14.08 -5.55
N LEU A 184 8.95 13.06 -4.68
CA LEU A 184 10.14 12.45 -4.06
C LEU A 184 11.09 11.82 -5.09
N LEU A 185 10.57 11.47 -6.28
CA LEU A 185 11.31 10.84 -7.37
C LEU A 185 11.74 11.84 -8.45
N GLY A 186 11.41 13.13 -8.31
CA GLY A 186 11.75 14.20 -9.25
C GLY A 186 10.57 14.67 -10.11
N GLU A 187 10.68 15.90 -10.62
CA GLU A 187 9.61 16.59 -11.37
C GLU A 187 9.25 15.90 -12.70
N ASP A 188 10.20 15.20 -13.33
CA ASP A 188 9.99 14.53 -14.63
C ASP A 188 9.17 13.23 -14.54
N ARG A 189 8.84 12.77 -13.33
CA ARG A 189 8.18 11.48 -13.12
C ARG A 189 6.74 11.48 -13.59
N LEU A 190 5.98 12.54 -13.33
CA LEU A 190 4.59 12.63 -13.75
C LEU A 190 4.45 12.61 -15.29
N PRO A 191 5.25 13.39 -16.07
CA PRO A 191 5.33 13.21 -17.53
C PRO A 191 5.69 11.78 -17.97
N SER A 192 6.60 11.11 -17.27
CA SER A 192 6.99 9.73 -17.59
C SER A 192 5.86 8.73 -17.40
N LEU A 193 5.09 8.87 -16.32
CA LEU A 193 3.92 8.04 -16.04
C LEU A 193 2.84 8.19 -17.12
N VAL A 194 2.60 9.42 -17.57
CA VAL A 194 1.66 9.72 -18.65
C VAL A 194 2.09 9.03 -19.95
N ARG A 195 3.39 9.09 -20.29
CA ARG A 195 3.97 8.38 -21.44
C ARG A 195 3.87 6.86 -21.32
N ALA A 196 4.10 6.31 -20.12
CA ALA A 196 3.97 4.88 -19.88
C ALA A 196 2.51 4.41 -20.05
N ALA A 197 1.54 5.17 -19.54
CA ALA A 197 0.13 4.88 -19.70
C ALA A 197 -0.35 4.99 -21.16
N ALA A 198 0.21 5.92 -21.93
CA ALA A 198 -0.04 6.02 -23.37
C ALA A 198 0.47 4.80 -24.16
N ALA A 199 1.52 4.13 -23.66
CA ALA A 199 2.14 2.98 -24.31
C ALA A 199 1.50 1.64 -23.92
N ASP A 200 0.75 1.58 -22.81
CA ASP A 200 0.11 0.37 -22.28
C ASP A 200 -1.33 0.67 -21.85
N GLU A 201 -2.29 0.17 -22.63
CA GLU A 201 -3.73 0.36 -22.37
C GLU A 201 -4.16 -0.16 -20.99
N SER A 202 -3.47 -1.16 -20.42
CA SER A 202 -3.78 -1.67 -19.08
C SER A 202 -3.51 -0.66 -17.97
N LEU A 203 -2.65 0.33 -18.23
CA LEU A 203 -2.29 1.41 -17.32
C LEU A 203 -3.19 2.62 -17.45
N TRP A 204 -4.07 2.67 -18.46
CA TRP A 204 -4.88 3.85 -18.71
C TRP A 204 -5.87 4.15 -17.58
N ALA A 205 -6.57 3.14 -17.07
CA ALA A 205 -7.50 3.33 -15.94
C ALA A 205 -6.77 3.80 -14.66
N PRO A 206 -5.65 3.18 -14.23
CA PRO A 206 -4.79 3.73 -13.18
C PRO A 206 -4.33 5.18 -13.43
N ALA A 207 -3.94 5.51 -14.67
CA ALA A 207 -3.50 6.86 -15.01
C ALA A 207 -4.60 7.91 -14.88
N LEU A 208 -5.79 7.62 -15.41
CA LEU A 208 -6.92 8.54 -15.31
C LEU A 208 -7.30 8.83 -13.86
N ASP A 209 -7.37 7.80 -13.02
CA ASP A 209 -7.69 7.96 -11.61
C ASP A 209 -6.65 8.80 -10.87
N VAL A 210 -5.36 8.55 -11.12
CA VAL A 210 -4.26 9.35 -10.57
C VAL A 210 -4.34 10.80 -11.07
N LEU A 211 -4.58 11.00 -12.37
CA LEU A 211 -4.68 12.34 -12.97
C LEU A 211 -5.91 13.10 -12.44
N ALA A 212 -7.04 12.43 -12.23
CA ALA A 212 -8.25 13.03 -11.65
C ALA A 212 -7.99 13.58 -10.26
N HIS A 213 -7.46 12.75 -9.35
CA HIS A 213 -7.09 13.19 -8.01
C HIS A 213 -6.06 14.33 -8.00
N LEU A 214 -5.08 14.28 -8.92
CA LEU A 214 -4.09 15.35 -9.05
C LEU A 214 -4.71 16.63 -9.63
N ASN A 215 -5.68 16.54 -10.54
CA ASN A 215 -6.34 17.71 -11.13
C ASN A 215 -7.22 18.42 -10.11
N GLU A 216 -7.90 17.67 -9.23
CA GLU A 216 -8.68 18.23 -8.12
C GLU A 216 -7.80 18.99 -7.13
N THR A 217 -6.64 18.43 -6.80
CA THR A 217 -5.76 18.99 -5.75
C THR A 217 -4.72 19.99 -6.29
N ARG A 218 -4.27 19.83 -7.53
CA ARG A 218 -3.18 20.59 -8.18
C ARG A 218 -3.42 20.75 -9.69
N PRO A 219 -4.48 21.47 -10.12
CA PRO A 219 -4.81 21.63 -11.54
C PRO A 219 -3.70 22.33 -12.34
N ALA A 220 -2.92 23.23 -11.72
CA ALA A 220 -1.82 23.94 -12.36
C ALA A 220 -0.66 23.01 -12.79
N THR A 221 -0.49 21.88 -12.11
CA THR A 221 0.53 20.87 -12.47
C THR A 221 0.02 19.96 -13.59
N VAL A 222 -1.26 19.57 -13.54
CA VAL A 222 -1.82 18.56 -14.46
C VAL A 222 -2.14 19.14 -15.84
N ARG A 223 -2.75 20.34 -15.89
CA ARG A 223 -3.22 20.93 -17.16
C ARG A 223 -2.14 21.06 -18.25
N PRO A 224 -0.91 21.50 -17.97
CA PRO A 224 0.15 21.54 -18.98
C PRO A 224 0.47 20.16 -19.57
N LEU A 225 0.45 19.11 -18.74
CA LEU A 225 0.77 17.74 -19.15
C LEU A 225 -0.27 17.15 -20.10
N LEU A 226 -1.55 17.51 -19.92
CA LEU A 226 -2.60 17.13 -20.87
C LEU A 226 -2.36 17.76 -22.25
N GLY A 227 -1.80 18.98 -22.29
CA GLY A 227 -1.41 19.65 -23.52
C GLY A 227 -0.27 18.97 -24.28
N GLU A 228 0.53 18.14 -23.62
CA GLU A 228 1.64 17.39 -24.25
C GLU A 228 1.20 16.02 -24.78
N LEU A 229 -0.01 15.56 -24.43
CA LEU A 229 -0.57 14.30 -24.92
C LEU A 229 -0.99 14.39 -26.40
N PRO A 230 -0.89 13.28 -27.16
CA PRO A 230 -1.57 13.13 -28.45
C PRO A 230 -3.06 13.44 -28.34
N GLU A 231 -3.66 13.98 -29.40
CA GLU A 231 -5.05 14.48 -29.42
C GLU A 231 -6.07 13.45 -28.91
N GLU A 232 -5.95 12.19 -29.34
CA GLU A 232 -6.85 11.10 -28.89
C GLU A 232 -6.76 10.83 -27.38
N LEU A 233 -5.54 10.82 -26.83
CA LEU A 233 -5.31 10.59 -25.40
C LEU A 233 -5.68 11.80 -24.56
N ARG A 234 -5.46 13.01 -25.09
CA ARG A 234 -5.89 14.25 -24.45
C ARG A 234 -7.41 14.30 -24.34
N ALA A 235 -8.14 14.07 -25.43
CA ALA A 235 -9.60 14.06 -25.44
C ALA A 235 -10.16 13.03 -24.46
N ARG A 236 -9.54 11.85 -24.40
CA ARG A 236 -9.93 10.78 -23.46
C ARG A 236 -9.64 11.14 -22.00
N ALA A 237 -8.54 11.84 -21.73
CA ALA A 237 -8.21 12.33 -20.39
C ALA A 237 -9.13 13.48 -19.97
N GLU A 238 -9.37 14.46 -20.85
CA GLU A 238 -10.28 15.59 -20.59
C GLU A 238 -11.71 15.10 -20.30
N ALA A 239 -12.24 14.17 -21.10
CA ALA A 239 -13.57 13.58 -20.88
C ALA A 239 -13.71 12.80 -19.55
N ALA A 240 -12.59 12.37 -18.95
CA ALA A 240 -12.58 11.70 -17.66
C ALA A 240 -12.35 12.65 -16.47
N LEU A 241 -11.98 13.91 -16.74
CA LEU A 241 -11.70 14.94 -15.75
C LEU A 241 -12.83 15.98 -15.61
N ASP A 242 -13.78 16.00 -16.55
CA ASP A 242 -15.03 16.77 -16.53
C ASP A 242 -16.12 16.10 -15.70
#